data_AF-A0A7C5RMT3-F1
#
_entry.id   AF-A0A7C5RMT3-F1
#
_cell.length_a   1.000
_cell.length_b   1.000
_cell.length_c   1.000
_cell.angle_alpha   90.00
_cell.angle_beta   90.00
_cell.angle_gamma   90.00
#
_symmetry.space_group_name_H-M   'P 1'
#
loop_
_entity.id
_entity.type
_entity.pdbx_description
1 polymer ?
#
loop_
_entity_poly.entity_id
_entity_poly.type
_entity_poly.pdbx_seq_one_letter_code
_entity_poly.pdbx_strand_id
1 'polypeptide(L)'
;MSIEPLPEDIEIDSAETQGRVSTFSGRFLLGNQRYRFNGIAVMTIGGPTVGVSLSSEAEAELLSKGISREQLENIIAELQRRIVEGGFRLGGDIRFLGD
;
A
#
# COMPACT_ATOMS: atom_id res chain seq x y z
N MET A 1 3.31 -4.83 26.61
CA MET A 1 2.60 -4.91 25.33
C MET A 1 3.53 -4.39 24.26
N SER A 2 3.99 -5.24 23.36
CA SER A 2 4.76 -4.79 22.19
C SER A 2 3.79 -4.08 21.26
N ILE A 3 3.99 -2.79 21.01
CA ILE A 3 3.18 -2.04 20.05
C ILE A 3 3.57 -2.57 18.67
N GLU A 4 2.64 -3.22 17.97
CA GLU A 4 2.90 -3.66 16.60
C GLU A 4 3.09 -2.43 15.70
N PRO A 5 4.11 -2.44 14.82
CA PRO A 5 4.35 -1.34 13.90
C PRO A 5 3.22 -1.30 12.86
N LEU A 6 2.36 -0.28 12.93
CA LEU A 6 1.26 -0.08 11.99
C LEU A 6 1.59 1.05 10.99
N PRO A 7 1.26 0.87 9.70
CA PRO A 7 1.45 1.91 8.70
C PRO A 7 0.53 3.11 8.96
N GLU A 8 1.10 4.30 8.91
CA GLU A 8 0.41 5.59 9.05
C GLU A 8 0.55 6.40 7.76
N ASP A 9 -0.25 7.48 7.66
CA ASP A 9 -0.14 8.49 6.60
C ASP A 9 0.07 7.91 5.17
N ILE A 10 -0.84 7.01 4.78
CA ILE A 10 -0.82 6.29 3.50
C ILE A 10 -1.16 7.27 2.38
N GLU A 11 -0.26 7.38 1.40
CA GLU A 11 -0.38 8.25 0.24
C GLU A 11 -0.20 7.45 -1.05
N ILE A 12 -1.13 7.63 -1.99
CA ILE A 12 -1.01 7.09 -3.35
C ILE A 12 -0.42 8.18 -4.24
N ASP A 13 0.78 7.91 -4.75
CA ASP A 13 1.58 8.87 -5.52
C ASP A 13 1.22 8.85 -7.00
N SER A 14 0.87 7.69 -7.52
CA SER A 14 0.38 7.55 -8.88
C SER A 14 -0.51 6.34 -9.02
N ALA A 15 -1.50 6.43 -9.89
CA ALA A 15 -2.33 5.30 -10.27
C ALA A 15 -2.65 5.35 -11.76
N GLU A 16 -2.74 4.18 -12.36
CA GLU A 16 -3.19 3.98 -13.74
C GLU A 16 -4.33 2.98 -13.74
N THR A 17 -5.48 3.41 -14.28
CA THR A 17 -6.69 2.62 -14.38
C THR A 17 -6.95 2.25 -15.84
N GLN A 18 -7.15 0.95 -16.10
CA GLN A 18 -7.59 0.42 -17.38
C GLN A 18 -8.78 -0.54 -17.14
N GLY A 19 -9.95 -0.16 -17.65
CA GLY A 19 -11.20 -0.88 -17.39
C GLY A 19 -11.49 -1.04 -15.88
N ARG A 20 -11.45 -2.28 -15.38
CA ARG A 20 -11.73 -2.62 -13.97
C ARG A 20 -10.48 -2.73 -13.10
N VAL A 21 -9.29 -2.59 -13.68
CA VAL A 21 -8.02 -2.79 -13.00
C VAL A 21 -7.35 -1.44 -12.80
N SER A 22 -6.85 -1.18 -11.60
CA SER A 22 -6.00 -0.04 -11.31
C SER A 22 -4.69 -0.53 -10.73
N THR A 23 -3.56 -0.13 -11.32
CA THR A 23 -2.25 -0.28 -10.70
C THR A 23 -1.88 1.03 -10.02
N PHE A 24 -1.18 0.95 -8.89
CA PHE A 24 -0.78 2.14 -8.15
C PHE A 24 0.54 1.94 -7.43
N SER A 25 1.20 3.06 -7.15
CA SER A 25 2.35 3.11 -6.26
C SER A 25 2.14 4.18 -5.22
N GLY A 26 2.65 3.95 -4.02
CA GLY A 26 2.43 4.85 -2.90
C GLY A 26 3.50 4.74 -1.83
N ARG A 27 3.30 5.53 -0.78
CA ARG A 27 4.16 5.58 0.40
C ARG A 27 3.33 5.55 1.67
N PHE A 28 3.87 4.93 2.71
CA PHE A 28 3.31 5.01 4.06
C PHE A 28 4.41 5.41 5.05
N LEU A 29 4.02 5.98 6.16
CA LEU A 29 4.88 6.30 7.29
C LEU A 29 4.92 5.11 8.25
N LEU A 30 6.11 4.74 8.71
CA LEU A 30 6.30 3.81 9.82
C LEU A 30 7.35 4.38 10.76
N GLY A 31 6.92 4.76 11.97
CA GLY A 31 7.74 5.60 12.85
C GLY A 31 8.04 6.94 12.18
N ASN A 32 9.33 7.23 11.94
CA ASN A 32 9.77 8.50 11.33
C ASN A 32 10.20 8.37 9.87
N GLN A 33 9.89 7.26 9.20
CA GLN A 33 10.38 7.01 7.85
C GLN A 33 9.27 6.57 6.89
N ARG A 34 9.39 7.02 5.64
CA ARG A 34 8.50 6.65 4.55
C ARG A 34 9.02 5.45 3.77
N TYR A 35 8.13 4.49 3.52
CA TYR A 35 8.42 3.26 2.79
C TYR A 35 7.51 3.18 1.56
N ARG A 36 8.06 2.69 0.44
CA ARG A 36 7.32 2.56 -0.82
C ARG A 36 6.63 1.21 -0.92
N PHE A 37 5.43 1.24 -1.50
CA PHE A 37 4.68 0.05 -1.89
C PHE A 37 4.09 0.24 -3.28
N ASN A 38 3.77 -0.90 -3.90
CA ASN A 38 2.98 -0.98 -5.12
C ASN A 38 1.72 -1.76 -4.82
N GLY A 39 0.69 -1.57 -5.63
CA GLY A 39 -0.50 -2.38 -5.51
C GLY A 39 -1.34 -2.41 -6.77
N ILE A 40 -2.32 -3.31 -6.71
CA ILE A 40 -3.31 -3.54 -7.74
C ILE A 40 -4.68 -3.58 -7.07
N ALA A 41 -5.61 -2.81 -7.60
CA ALA A 41 -7.02 -2.85 -7.24
C ALA A 41 -7.81 -3.38 -8.43
N VAL A 42 -8.62 -4.42 -8.21
CA VAL A 42 -9.54 -4.96 -9.20
C VAL A 42 -10.95 -4.72 -8.70
N MET A 43 -11.75 -3.94 -9.43
CA MET A 43 -13.14 -3.68 -9.05
C MET A 43 -13.97 -4.96 -9.23
N THR A 44 -14.48 -5.54 -8.14
CA THR A 44 -15.31 -6.75 -8.14
C THR A 44 -16.73 -6.49 -7.60
N ILE A 45 -17.57 -7.52 -7.58
CA ILE A 45 -18.90 -7.43 -6.96
C ILE A 45 -18.70 -7.41 -5.44
N GLY A 46 -19.07 -6.31 -4.78
CA GLY A 46 -18.88 -6.13 -3.34
C GLY A 46 -17.72 -5.20 -2.95
N GLY A 47 -16.99 -4.65 -3.93
CA GLY A 47 -15.90 -3.70 -3.70
C GLY A 47 -14.62 -4.06 -4.45
N PRO A 48 -13.55 -3.26 -4.32
CA PRO A 48 -12.26 -3.59 -4.90
C PRO A 48 -11.60 -4.74 -4.12
N THR A 49 -11.02 -5.69 -4.84
CA THR A 49 -9.97 -6.57 -4.29
C THR A 49 -8.64 -5.86 -4.43
N VAL A 50 -7.89 -5.73 -3.34
CA VAL A 50 -6.62 -4.98 -3.31
C VAL A 50 -5.46 -5.91 -2.95
N GLY A 51 -4.46 -5.98 -3.83
CA GLY A 51 -3.16 -6.60 -3.58
C GLY A 51 -2.11 -5.51 -3.37
N VAL A 52 -1.26 -5.65 -2.35
CA VAL A 52 -0.15 -4.72 -2.08
C VAL A 52 1.14 -5.50 -1.89
N SER A 53 2.24 -4.95 -2.36
CA SER A 53 3.60 -5.41 -2.06
C SER A 53 4.51 -4.24 -1.73
N LEU A 54 5.44 -4.46 -0.80
CA LEU A 54 6.50 -3.50 -0.54
C LEU A 54 7.49 -3.49 -1.71
N SER A 55 8.12 -2.34 -1.97
CA SER A 55 9.29 -2.31 -2.84
C SER A 55 10.42 -3.16 -2.23
N SER A 56 11.28 -3.76 -3.07
CA SER A 56 12.39 -4.59 -2.60
C SER A 56 13.32 -3.84 -1.65
N GLU A 57 13.53 -2.53 -1.88
CA GLU A 57 14.32 -1.67 -1.00
C GLU A 57 13.64 -1.48 0.36
N ALA A 58 12.33 -1.23 0.38
CA ALA A 58 11.56 -1.07 1.62
C ALA A 58 11.51 -2.36 2.44
N GLU A 59 11.29 -3.50 1.78
CA GLU A 59 11.27 -4.81 2.44
C GLU A 59 12.64 -5.13 3.06
N ALA A 60 13.72 -5.01 2.29
CA ALA A 60 15.08 -5.25 2.77
C ALA A 60 15.44 -4.32 3.94
N GLU A 61 15.07 -3.04 3.87
CA GLU A 61 15.32 -2.09 4.94
C GLU A 61 14.57 -2.44 6.23
N LEU A 62 13.27 -2.76 6.13
CA LEU A 62 12.47 -3.12 7.31
C LEU A 62 12.99 -4.40 7.97
N LEU A 63 13.35 -5.42 7.18
CA LEU A 63 13.98 -6.64 7.68
C LEU A 63 15.32 -6.33 8.39
N SER A 64 16.14 -5.45 7.81
CA SER A 64 17.42 -5.05 8.41
C SER A 64 17.26 -4.32 9.76
N LYS A 65 16.10 -3.69 9.97
CA LYS A 65 15.72 -3.01 11.21
C LYS A 65 15.09 -3.94 12.25
N GLY A 66 15.03 -5.24 11.96
CA GLY A 66 14.51 -6.25 12.88
C GLY A 66 13.00 -6.44 12.83
N ILE A 67 12.31 -5.90 11.82
CA ILE A 67 10.91 -6.23 11.58
C ILE A 67 10.85 -7.67 11.08
N SER A 68 10.06 -8.51 11.77
CA SER A 68 9.91 -9.92 11.38
C SER A 68 9.09 -10.04 10.11
N ARG A 69 9.18 -11.18 9.42
CA ARG A 69 8.32 -11.47 8.26
C ARG A 69 6.83 -11.41 8.61
N GLU A 70 6.45 -11.92 9.78
CA GLU A 70 5.06 -11.85 10.26
C GLU A 70 4.60 -10.39 10.43
N GLN A 71 5.46 -9.52 10.98
CA GLN A 71 5.14 -8.10 11.11
C GLN A 71 5.03 -7.41 9.74
N LEU A 72 5.83 -7.82 8.74
CA LEU A 72 5.68 -7.31 7.38
C LEU A 72 4.33 -7.71 6.77
N GLU A 73 3.91 -8.96 6.94
CA GLU A 73 2.59 -9.41 6.49
C GLU A 73 1.47 -8.61 7.18
N ASN A 74 1.59 -8.32 8.48
CA ASN A 74 0.64 -7.46 9.19
C ASN A 74 0.61 -6.03 8.62
N ILE A 75 1.77 -5.45 8.30
CA ILE A 75 1.85 -4.13 7.66
C ILE A 75 1.15 -4.16 6.30
N ILE A 76 1.41 -5.18 5.47
CA ILE A 76 0.79 -5.32 4.14
C ILE A 76 -0.73 -5.48 4.27
N ALA A 77 -1.20 -6.33 5.19
CA ALA A 77 -2.62 -6.54 5.45
C ALA A 77 -3.31 -5.24 5.88
N GLU A 78 -2.67 -4.46 6.75
CA GLU A 78 -3.20 -3.17 7.19
C GLU A 78 -3.23 -2.14 6.05
N LEU A 79 -2.20 -2.09 5.20
CA LEU A 79 -2.21 -1.26 3.98
C LEU A 79 -3.38 -1.63 3.08
N GLN A 80 -3.60 -2.92 2.81
CA GLN A 80 -4.71 -3.39 1.97
C GLN A 80 -6.05 -2.99 2.56
N ARG A 81 -6.27 -3.22 3.86
CA ARG A 81 -7.51 -2.85 4.56
C ARG A 81 -7.77 -1.35 4.46
N ARG A 82 -6.78 -0.52 4.78
CA ARG A 82 -6.88 0.94 4.71
C ARG A 82 -7.17 1.42 3.29
N ILE A 83 -6.58 0.83 2.27
CA ILE A 83 -6.84 1.19 0.88
C ILE A 83 -8.28 0.84 0.48
N VAL A 84 -8.76 -0.36 0.83
CA VAL A 84 -10.15 -0.77 0.57
C VAL A 84 -11.15 0.16 1.25
N GLU A 85 -10.86 0.59 2.48
CA GLU A 85 -11.71 1.50 3.26
C GLU A 85 -11.62 2.98 2.84
N GLY A 86 -10.76 3.32 1.87
CA GLY A 86 -10.55 4.71 1.46
C GLY A 86 -9.70 5.53 2.45
N GLY A 87 -8.99 4.88 3.37
CA GLY A 87 -8.14 5.47 4.40
C GLY A 87 -6.75 5.91 3.92
N PHE A 88 -6.68 6.55 2.75
CA PHE A 88 -5.45 7.05 2.13
C PHE A 88 -5.64 8.47 1.58
N ARG A 89 -4.53 9.15 1.30
CA ARG A 89 -4.50 10.45 0.59
C ARG A 89 -4.02 10.25 -0.85
N LEU A 90 -4.49 11.11 -1.75
CA LEU A 90 -3.96 11.19 -3.12
C LEU A 90 -2.90 12.29 -3.16
N GLY A 91 -1.68 11.94 -3.58
CA GLY A 91 -0.53 12.84 -3.62
C GLY A 91 -0.04 13.21 -5.02
N GLY A 92 -0.47 12.49 -6.06
CA GLY A 92 0.02 12.72 -7.42
C GLY A 92 -0.91 12.28 -8.53
N ASP A 93 -0.33 11.85 -9.66
CA ASP A 93 -1.02 11.72 -10.95
C ASP A 93 -1.89 10.47 -11.02
N ILE A 94 -3.18 10.68 -11.26
CA ILE A 94 -4.16 9.60 -11.50
C ILE A 94 -4.54 9.62 -12.97
N ARG A 95 -4.30 8.51 -13.67
CA ARG A 95 -4.57 8.38 -15.11
C ARG A 95 -5.63 7.31 -15.36
N PHE A 96 -6.57 7.65 -16.22
CA PHE A 96 -7.56 6.71 -16.76
C PHE A 96 -7.23 6.49 -18.22
N LEU A 97 -6.78 5.27 -18.54
CA LEU A 97 -6.59 4.85 -19.92
C LEU A 97 -7.98 4.44 -20.45
N GLY A 98 -8.40 5.09 -21.54
CA GLY A 98 -9.67 4.74 -22.19
C GLY A 98 -9.70 3.27 -22.61
N ASP A 99 -10.92 2.74 -22.76
CA ASP A 99 -11.16 1.38 -23.25
C ASP A 99 -10.72 1.20 -24.72
#